data_AF-A0A537DBX5-F1
#
_entry.id   AF-A0A537DBX5-F1
#
_cell.length_a   1.000
_cell.length_b   1.000
_cell.length_c   1.000
_cell.angle_alpha   90.00
_cell.angle_beta   90.00
_cell.angle_gamma   90.00
#
_symmetry.space_group_name_H-M   'P 1'
#
loop_
_entity.id
_entity.type
_entity.pdbx_description
1 polymer ?
#
loop_
_entity_poly.entity_id
_entity_poly.type
_entity_poly.pdbx_seq_one_letter_code
_entity_poly.pdbx_strand_id
1 'polypeptide(L)' 'MLDIRGGTPPGVAFVVAAALMLWGLANNSLAALMVGGLFVMIGVGLQVLYPRYRYGRPRVQAAR' A
#
# COMPACT_ATOMS: atom_id res chain seq x y z
N MET A 1 -2.72 12.85 -1.97
CA MET A 1 -2.68 12.81 -0.48
C MET A 1 -2.48 11.36 -0.08
N LEU A 2 -1.35 11.03 0.55
CA LEU A 2 -1.07 9.70 1.11
C LEU A 2 -1.97 9.52 2.35
N ASP A 3 -3.07 8.78 2.23
CA ASP A 3 -3.91 8.44 3.39
C ASP A 3 -3.31 7.23 4.12
N ILE A 4 -2.39 7.53 5.05
CA ILE A 4 -1.67 6.54 5.89
C ILE A 4 -2.36 6.41 7.27
N ARG A 5 -3.40 7.19 7.58
CA ARG A 5 -4.01 7.23 8.92
C ARG A 5 -5.16 6.25 9.10
N GLY A 6 -5.79 5.78 8.02
CA GLY A 6 -6.70 4.65 8.07
C GLY A 6 -5.94 3.33 7.91
N GLY A 7 -6.46 2.23 8.49
CA GLY A 7 -6.06 0.85 8.16
C GLY A 7 -6.42 0.45 6.73
N THR A 8 -6.13 1.33 5.77
CA THR A 8 -6.38 1.14 4.35
C THR A 8 -5.34 0.16 3.79
N PRO A 9 -5.71 -0.67 2.81
CA PRO A 9 -4.78 -1.64 2.21
C PRO A 9 -3.45 -1.03 1.73
N PRO A 10 -3.41 0.19 1.14
CA PRO A 10 -2.14 0.84 0.82
C PRO A 10 -1.31 1.17 2.06
N GLY A 11 -1.93 1.69 3.12
CA GLY A 11 -1.25 2.03 4.36
C GLY A 11 -0.54 0.84 5.00
N VAL A 12 -1.22 -0.31 5.08
CA VAL A 12 -0.64 -1.56 5.60
C VAL A 12 0.58 -1.98 4.77
N ALA A 13 0.51 -1.88 3.45
CA ALA A 13 1.64 -2.22 2.58
C ALA A 13 2.88 -1.34 2.87
N PHE A 14 2.69 -0.04 3.13
CA PHE A 14 3.81 0.85 3.50
C PHE A 14 4.37 0.57 4.89
N VAL A 15 3.53 0.22 5.86
CA VAL A 15 3.99 -0.16 7.20
C VAL A 15 4.86 -1.42 7.14
N VAL A 16 4.42 -2.44 6.40
CA VAL A 16 5.18 -3.67 6.21
C VAL A 16 6.48 -3.40 5.45
N ALA A 17 6.43 -2.57 4.39
CA ALA A 17 7.62 -2.16 3.66
C ALA A 17 8.67 -1.50 4.58
N ALA A 18 8.23 -0.53 5.39
CA ALA A 18 9.10 0.20 6.30
C ALA A 18 9.73 -0.73 7.36
N ALA A 19 8.93 -1.64 7.94
CA ALA A 19 9.43 -2.61 8.89
C ALA A 19 10.49 -3.55 8.28
N LEU A 20 10.22 -4.07 7.07
CA LEU A 20 11.14 -4.96 6.36
C LEU A 20 12.43 -4.25 5.94
N MET A 21 12.33 -3.02 5.46
CA MET A 21 13.52 -2.26 5.08
C MET A 21 14.39 -1.90 6.28
N LEU A 22 13.77 -1.49 7.40
CA LEU A 22 14.49 -1.12 8.62
C LEU A 22 15.18 -2.34 9.24
N TRP A 23 14.48 -3.48 9.29
CA TRP A 23 15.07 -4.75 9.73
C TRP A 23 16.16 -5.24 8.77
N GLY A 24 15.93 -5.14 7.45
CA GLY A 24 16.91 -5.53 6.43
C GLY A 24 18.19 -4.72 6.52
N LEU A 25 18.09 -3.41 6.76
CA LEU A 25 19.23 -2.54 6.99
C LEU A 25 19.98 -2.93 8.27
N ALA A 26 19.27 -3.16 9.38
CA ALA A 26 19.88 -3.55 10.65
C ALA A 26 20.61 -4.91 10.60
N ASN A 27 20.19 -5.81 9.71
CA ASN A 27 20.74 -7.17 9.58
C ASN A 27 21.59 -7.37 8.31
N ASN A 28 21.92 -6.30 7.60
CA ASN A 28 22.66 -6.34 6.32
C ASN A 28 22.08 -7.36 5.31
N SER A 29 20.74 -7.45 5.26
CA SER A 29 20.02 -8.41 4.41
C SER A 29 19.46 -7.73 3.18
N LEU A 30 20.14 -7.92 2.05
CA LEU A 30 19.70 -7.39 0.75
C LEU A 30 18.32 -7.95 0.35
N ALA A 31 18.04 -9.21 0.68
CA ALA A 31 16.74 -9.83 0.37
C ALA A 31 15.59 -9.10 1.08
N ALA A 32 15.75 -8.75 2.35
CA ALA A 32 14.72 -8.00 3.10
C ALA A 32 14.49 -6.60 2.53
N LEU A 33 15.56 -5.92 2.09
CA LEU A 33 15.45 -4.62 1.41
C LEU A 33 14.69 -4.73 0.08
N MET A 34 14.97 -5.77 -0.72
CA MET A 34 14.28 -6.02 -1.99
C MET A 34 12.79 -6.32 -1.78
N VAL A 35 12.45 -7.15 -0.80
CA VAL A 35 11.04 -7.44 -0.47
C VAL A 35 10.34 -6.20 0.06
N GLY A 36 11.00 -5.40 0.90
CA GLY A 36 10.47 -4.10 1.33
C GLY A 36 10.19 -3.18 0.14
N GLY A 37 11.10 -3.12 -0.84
CA GLY A 37 10.94 -2.35 -2.07
C GLY A 37 9.75 -2.81 -2.91
N LEU A 38 9.54 -4.12 -3.01
CA LEU A 38 8.36 -4.68 -3.67
C LEU A 38 7.06 -4.22 -3.00
N PHE A 39 7.00 -4.22 -1.67
CA PHE A 39 5.83 -3.73 -0.93
C PHE A 39 5.58 -2.23 -1.13
N VAL A 40 6.62 -1.42 -1.31
CA VAL A 40 6.46 0.01 -1.70
C VAL A 40 5.75 0.11 -3.06
N MET A 41 6.21 -0.65 -4.06
CA MET A 41 5.61 -0.63 -5.41
C MET A 41 4.15 -1.09 -5.38
N ILE A 42 3.84 -2.14 -4.61
CA ILE A 42 2.47 -2.61 -4.38
C ILE A 42 1.63 -1.53 -3.69
N GLY A 43 2.16 -0.89 -2.65
CA GLY A 43 1.49 0.19 -1.93
C GLY A 43 1.10 1.34 -2.86
N VAL A 44 2.00 1.78 -3.74
CA VAL A 44 1.72 2.83 -4.74
C VAL A 44 0.64 2.38 -5.72
N GLY A 45 0.71 1.15 -6.24
CA GLY A 45 -0.34 0.61 -7.11
C GLY A 45 -1.70 0.55 -6.43
N LEU A 46 -1.73 0.13 -5.16
CA LEU A 46 -2.94 0.08 -4.34
C LEU A 46 -3.50 1.48 -4.05
N GLN A 47 -2.68 2.52 -3.91
CA GLN A 47 -3.19 3.89 -3.75
C GLN A 47 -4.02 4.36 -4.94
N VAL A 48 -3.70 3.88 -6.14
CA VAL A 48 -4.46 4.20 -7.36
C VAL A 48 -5.66 3.28 -7.50
N LEU A 49 -5.47 1.99 -7.22
CA LEU A 49 -6.48 0.95 -7.45
C LEU A 49 -7.58 0.95 -6.38
N TYR A 50 -7.23 1.15 -5.11
CA TYR A 50 -8.15 1.10 -3.99
C TYR A 50 -9.28 2.13 -4.09
N PRO A 51 -9.02 3.42 -4.42
CA PRO A 51 -10.09 4.38 -4.64
C PRO A 51 -10.96 4.04 -5.86
N ARG A 52 -10.38 3.50 -6.93
CA ARG A 52 -11.16 3.09 -8.12
C ARG A 52 -12.13 1.97 -7.79
N TYR A 53 -11.73 0.98 -7.00
CA TYR A 53 -12.65 -0.08 -6.56
C TYR A 53 -13.66 0.39 -5.51
N ARG A 54 -13.25 1.26 -4.57
CA ARG A 54 -14.11 1.72 -3.48
C ARG A 54 -15.13 2.78 -3.92
N TYR A 55 -14.73 3.70 -4.79
CA TYR A 55 -15.52 4.86 -5.20
C TYR A 55 -15.92 4.84 -6.68
N GLY A 56 -15.29 4.00 -7.50
CA GLY A 56 -15.60 3.88 -8.93
C GLY A 56 -16.72 2.90 -9.26
N ARG A 57 -17.42 2.31 -8.27
CA ARG A 57 -18.70 1.65 -8.56
C ARG A 57 -19.66 2.73 -9.08
N PRO A 58 -20.19 2.62 -10.31
CA PRO A 58 -21.24 3.54 -10.75
C PRO A 58 -22.38 3.45 -9.74
N ARG A 59 -22.86 4.60 -9.28
CA ARG A 59 -24.07 4.73 -8.48
C ARG A 59 -25.29 4.33 -9.34
N VAL A 60 -25.40 3.06 -9.74
CA VAL A 60 -26.52 2.55 -10.54
C VAL A 60 -27.84 2.61 -9.75
N GLN A 61 -27.81 2.93 -8.46
CA GLN A 61 -28.98 3.09 -7.60
C GLN A 61 -29.31 4.53 -7.17
N ALA A 62 -28.59 5.55 -7.63
CA ALA A 62 -28.92 6.94 -7.27
C ALA A 62 -29.86 7.64 -8.27
N ALA A 63 -30.33 6.93 -9.30
CA ALA A 63 -31.18 7.48 -10.36
C ALA A 63 -32.28 6.50 -10.81
N ARG A 64 -32.88 5.76 -9.88
CA ARG A 64 -34.15 5.08 -10.14
C ARG A 64 -35.04 5.07 -8.91
#